data_AF-A0A1J8NML9-F1
#
_entry.id   AF-A0A1J8NML9-F1
#
_cell.length_a   1.000
_cell.length_b   1.000
_cell.length_c   1.000
_cell.angle_alpha   90.00
_cell.angle_beta   90.00
_cell.angle_gamma   90.00
#
_symmetry.space_group_name_H-M   'P 1'
#
loop_
_entity.id
_entity.type
_entity.pdbx_description
1 polymer ?
#
loop_
_entity_poly.entity_id
_entity_poly.type
_entity_poly.pdbx_seq_one_letter_code
_entity_poly.pdbx_strand_id
1 'polypeptide(L)' 'MILSNGCEICANFWLKYPKKQPYRLAENAGEQMFLYKCDHCKTYWGADLRTARVLTLEEAKSLFPKYFSRES' A
#
# COMPACT_ATOMS: atom_id res chain seq x y z
N MET A 1 12.06 -11.17 11.84
CA MET A 1 10.95 -11.34 10.88
C MET A 1 10.86 -10.06 10.08
N ILE A 2 11.27 -10.07 8.81
CA ILE A 2 11.25 -8.87 7.97
C ILE A 2 9.80 -8.67 7.56
N LEU A 3 9.17 -7.60 8.05
CA LEU A 3 7.86 -7.15 7.60
C LEU A 3 8.03 -6.70 6.14
N SER A 4 7.66 -7.55 5.19
CA SER A 4 7.86 -7.28 3.76
C SER A 4 6.97 -6.13 3.29
N ASN A 5 7.61 -5.04 2.86
CA ASN A 5 6.96 -3.89 2.23
C ASN A 5 6.43 -4.24 0.84
N GLY A 6 5.34 -5.00 0.73
CA GLY A 6 4.83 -5.47 -0.57
C GLY A 6 4.72 -6.99 -0.63
N CYS A 7 4.05 -7.51 -1.68
CA CYS A 7 4.06 -8.96 -1.91
C CYS A 7 5.54 -9.33 -2.11
N GLU A 8 5.93 -10.57 -1.87
CA GLU A 8 7.37 -10.92 -1.84
C GLU A 8 8.12 -10.41 -3.10
N ILE A 9 7.43 -10.36 -4.24
CA ILE A 9 7.90 -9.77 -5.49
C ILE A 9 8.05 -8.24 -5.39
N CYS A 10 7.01 -7.50 -4.99
CA CYS A 10 7.05 -6.03 -4.92
C CYS A 10 7.97 -5.54 -3.78
N ALA A 11 8.06 -6.27 -2.65
CA ALA A 11 8.99 -5.97 -1.55
C ALA A 11 10.45 -6.10 -1.98
N ASN A 12 10.82 -7.21 -2.63
CA ASN A 12 12.15 -7.37 -3.20
C ASN A 12 12.43 -6.34 -4.31
N PHE A 13 11.42 -6.01 -5.11
CA PHE A 13 11.55 -5.02 -6.18
C PHE A 13 11.80 -3.61 -5.63
N TRP A 14 11.13 -3.17 -4.56
CA TRP A 14 11.31 -1.84 -3.99
C TRP A 14 12.60 -1.70 -3.19
N LEU A 15 13.04 -2.75 -2.49
CA LEU A 15 14.36 -2.79 -1.87
C LEU A 15 15.47 -2.61 -2.91
N LYS A 16 15.29 -3.23 -4.09
CA LYS A 16 16.24 -3.13 -5.20
C LYS A 16 16.11 -1.82 -5.99
N TYR A 17 14.92 -1.25 -6.08
CA TYR A 17 14.61 -0.07 -6.89
C TYR A 17 13.75 0.95 -6.11
N PRO A 18 14.32 1.65 -5.12
CA PRO A 18 13.56 2.57 -4.27
C PRO A 18 12.95 3.75 -5.05
N LYS A 19 13.54 4.15 -6.17
CA LYS A 19 12.99 5.18 -7.08
C LYS A 19 11.80 4.71 -7.92
N LYS A 20 11.47 3.41 -7.88
CA LYS A 20 10.33 2.80 -8.57
C LYS A 20 9.23 2.38 -7.59
N GLN A 21 9.10 3.08 -6.46
CA GLN A 21 7.93 2.92 -5.60
C GLN A 21 6.64 3.18 -6.41
N PRO A 22 5.59 2.38 -6.20
CA PRO A 22 4.30 2.59 -6.86
C PRO A 22 3.74 3.95 -6.46
N TYR A 23 2.90 4.49 -7.34
CA TYR A 23 2.24 5.76 -7.07
C TYR A 23 1.37 5.64 -5.82
N ARG A 24 1.48 6.64 -4.93
CA ARG A 24 0.63 6.74 -3.75
C ARG A 24 -0.79 7.01 -4.19
N LEU A 25 -1.70 6.10 -3.88
CA LEU A 25 -3.10 6.21 -4.27
C LEU A 25 -3.87 7.13 -3.34
N ALA A 26 -3.61 7.01 -2.03
CA ALA A 26 -4.30 7.77 -1.02
C ALA A 26 -3.47 7.90 0.25
N GLU A 27 -3.92 8.78 1.13
CA GLU A 27 -3.45 8.88 2.50
C GLU A 27 -4.62 8.87 3.46
N ASN A 28 -4.43 8.25 4.62
CA ASN A 28 -5.30 8.35 5.77
C ASN A 28 -4.50 9.03 6.87
N ALA A 29 -4.75 10.34 7.05
CA ALA A 29 -4.10 11.14 8.06
C ALA A 29 -4.41 10.68 9.50
N GLY A 30 -5.57 10.05 9.73
CA GLY A 30 -5.95 9.53 11.06
C GLY A 30 -5.07 8.36 11.50
N GLU A 31 -4.74 7.47 10.57
CA GLU A 31 -3.88 6.29 10.81
C GLU A 31 -2.41 6.53 10.42
N GLN A 32 -2.07 7.75 9.98
CA GLN A 32 -0.74 8.10 9.43
C GLN A 32 -0.22 7.10 8.39
N MET A 33 -1.14 6.59 7.56
CA MET A 33 -0.88 5.50 6.63
C MET A 33 -1.16 5.93 5.19
N PHE A 34 -0.33 5.45 4.27
CA PHE A 34 -0.45 5.66 2.84
C PHE A 34 -0.92 4.39 2.15
N LEU A 35 -1.82 4.54 1.18
CA LEU A 35 -2.32 3.45 0.34
C LEU A 35 -1.49 3.35 -0.94
N TYR A 36 -1.06 2.14 -1.25
CA TYR A 36 -0.43 1.76 -2.50
C TYR A 36 -1.13 0.55 -3.11
N LYS A 37 -0.96 0.35 -4.42
CA LYS A 37 -1.42 -0.85 -5.14
C LYS A 37 -0.31 -1.32 -6.06
N CYS A 38 0.02 -2.61 -6.02
CA CYS A 38 1.05 -3.13 -6.92
C CYS A 38 0.47 -3.33 -8.32
N ASP A 39 1.12 -2.79 -9.35
CA ASP A 39 0.62 -2.86 -10.73
C ASP A 39 0.61 -4.28 -11.31
N HIS A 40 1.49 -5.15 -10.81
CA HIS A 40 1.61 -6.55 -11.26
C HIS A 40 0.53 -7.45 -10.67
N CYS A 41 0.43 -7.53 -9.33
CA CYS A 41 -0.48 -8.45 -8.65
C CYS A 41 -1.79 -7.80 -8.19
N LYS A 42 -1.96 -6.49 -8.41
CA LYS A 42 -3.15 -5.68 -8.03
C LYS A 42 -3.48 -5.66 -6.54
N THR A 43 -2.60 -6.17 -5.67
CA THR A 43 -2.74 -6.17 -4.21
C THR A 43 -2.59 -4.78 -3.61
N TYR A 44 -3.41 -4.45 -2.61
CA TYR A 44 -3.35 -3.20 -1.85
C TYR A 44 -2.39 -3.30 -0.66
N TRP A 45 -1.79 -2.18 -0.32
CA TRP A 45 -0.80 -2.06 0.75
C TRP A 45 -1.01 -0.78 1.53
N GLY A 46 -0.94 -0.89 2.85
CA GLY A 46 -0.88 0.24 3.77
C GLY A 46 0.54 0.37 4.27
N ALA A 47 1.15 1.55 4.13
CA ALA A 47 2.47 1.82 4.70
C ALA A 47 2.52 3.14 5.47
N ASP A 48 3.16 3.11 6.63
CA ASP A 48 3.54 4.29 7.41
C ASP A 48 5.07 4.50 7.33
N LEU A 49 5.64 5.37 8.17
CA LEU A 49 7.08 5.68 8.17
C LEU A 49 7.98 4.52 8.67
N ARG A 50 7.40 3.52 9.33
CA ARG A 50 8.09 2.42 10.03
C ARG A 50 7.68 1.05 9.53
N THR A 51 6.43 0.89 9.07
CA THR A 51 5.87 -0.41 8.70
C THR A 51 5.11 -0.33 7.37
N ALA A 52 5.03 -1.47 6.69
CA ALA A 52 4.08 -1.67 5.61
C ALA A 52 3.48 -3.07 5.71
N ARG A 53 2.20 -3.17 5.35
CA ARG A 53 1.44 -4.41 5.42
C ARG A 53 0.52 -4.57 4.21
N VAL A 54 0.26 -5.84 3.86
CA VAL A 54 -0.79 -6.18 2.90
C VAL A 54 -2.12 -5.70 3.48
N LEU A 55 -2.96 -5.11 2.64
CA LEU A 55 -4.36 -4.88 2.97
C LEU A 55 -5.22 -5.75 2.05
N THR A 56 -6.19 -6.44 2.63
CA THR A 56 -7.32 -6.96 1.87
C THR A 56 -8.11 -5.79 1.25
N LEU A 57 -8.95 -6.07 0.25
CA LEU A 57 -9.78 -5.04 -0.37
C LEU A 57 -10.73 -4.40 0.67
N GLU A 58 -11.27 -5.19 1.60
CA GLU A 58 -12.17 -4.70 2.64
C GLU A 58 -11.44 -3.79 3.63
N GLU A 59 -10.24 -4.17 4.09
CA GLU A 59 -9.41 -3.31 4.92
C GLU A 59 -9.02 -2.02 4.20
N ALA A 60 -8.64 -2.10 2.92
CA ALA A 60 -8.31 -0.92 2.13
C ALA A 60 -9.52 0.02 2.02
N LYS A 61 -10.73 -0.51 1.79
CA LYS A 61 -11.98 0.27 1.76
C LYS A 61 -12.29 0.90 3.11
N SER A 62 -12.09 0.16 4.20
CA SER A 62 -12.35 0.63 5.56
C SER A 62 -11.37 1.74 5.98
N LEU A 63 -10.09 1.59 5.67
CA LEU A 63 -9.04 2.55 6.02
C LEU A 63 -8.98 3.75 5.07
N PHE A 64 -9.33 3.59 3.80
CA PHE A 64 -9.25 4.65 2.80
C PHE A 64 -10.60 4.88 2.11
N PRO A 65 -11.69 5.13 2.85
CA PRO A 65 -13.03 5.21 2.28
C PRO A 65 -13.12 6.33 1.23
N LYS A 66 -12.46 7.47 1.46
CA LYS A 66 -12.44 8.61 0.51
C LYS A 66 -11.87 8.26 -0.86
N TYR A 67 -10.90 7.34 -0.93
CA TYR A 67 -10.34 6.88 -2.20
C TYR A 67 -11.35 6.01 -2.94
N PHE A 68 -11.93 5.04 -2.25
CA PHE A 68 -12.89 4.10 -2.86
C PHE A 68 -14.27 4.72 -3.14
N SER A 69 -14.67 5.78 -2.43
CA SER A 69 -15.90 6.54 -2.73
C SER A 69 -15.79 7.41 -3.99
N ARG A 70 -14.58 7.71 -4.47
CA ARG A 70 -14.34 8.45 -5.72
C ARG A 70 -14.21 7.56 -6.95
N GLU A 71 -14.01 6.25 -6.76
CA GLU A 71 -13.95 5.27 -7.85
C GLU A 71 -15.31 4.57 -8.13
N SER A 72 -16.39 4.99 -7.46
CA SER A 72 -17.77 4.51 -7.70
C SER A 72 -18.56 5.45 -8.62
#